data_AF-A0A9C6WHR3-F1
#
_entry.id   AF-A0A9C6WHR3-F1
#
_cell.length_a   1.000
_cell.length_b   1.000
_cell.length_c   1.000
_cell.angle_alpha   90.00
_cell.angle_beta   90.00
_cell.angle_gamma   90.00
#
_symmetry.space_group_name_H-M   'P 1'
#
loop_
_entity.id
_entity.type
_entity.pdbx_description
1 polymer ?
#
loop_
_entity_poly.entity_id
_entity_poly.type
_entity_poly.pdbx_seq_one_letter_code
_entity_poly.pdbx_strand_id
1 'polypeptide(L)'
;MSGVSVVPQETVREAFKLAFSKWSQVSPFTFKETRGYSDIAIGFYSGEHGDGVTFNNTIVAHAYPPIDGRLHVNADKGWSIKDPIQEDKNIHRGDTYDLVWVAMHEIGHILGLDHSNDEDAIMYPFIAPLKNKRAFVVDDVTGIQELYSLGVQRDFHYPSAMGFRLQSYHLLIVAIFCLWVMYIFLSVMLSVFLD
;
A
#
# COMPACT_ATOMS: atom_id res chain seq x y z
N MET A 1 -17.85 -27.63 -0.99
CA MET A 1 -17.87 -26.43 -0.14
C MET A 1 -16.50 -26.32 0.52
N SER A 2 -15.52 -25.73 -0.18
CA SER A 2 -14.17 -25.52 0.35
C SER A 2 -14.22 -24.33 1.29
N GLY A 3 -14.06 -24.61 2.59
CA GLY A 3 -14.09 -23.61 3.64
C GLY A 3 -12.94 -22.63 3.45
N VAL A 4 -13.27 -21.38 3.11
CA VAL A 4 -12.37 -20.25 3.31
C VAL A 4 -12.07 -20.19 4.80
N SER A 5 -10.79 -20.36 5.16
CA SER A 5 -10.36 -20.15 6.54
C SER A 5 -10.45 -18.67 6.83
N VAL A 6 -11.57 -18.24 7.41
CA VAL A 6 -11.80 -16.85 7.76
C VAL A 6 -10.97 -16.58 9.02
N VAL A 7 -9.89 -15.81 8.87
CA VAL A 7 -9.19 -15.22 10.01
C VAL A 7 -10.22 -14.51 10.89
N PRO A 8 -10.26 -14.74 12.21
CA PRO A 8 -11.23 -14.11 13.08
C PRO A 8 -11.22 -12.58 12.90
N GLN A 9 -12.41 -11.97 12.87
CA GLN A 9 -12.53 -10.53 12.62
C GLN A 9 -11.71 -9.68 13.61
N GLU A 10 -11.56 -10.14 14.85
CA GLU A 10 -10.72 -9.46 15.84
C GLU A 10 -9.23 -9.50 15.47
N THR A 11 -8.75 -10.64 14.98
CA THR A 11 -7.37 -10.81 14.51
C THR A 11 -7.07 -9.89 13.31
N VAL A 12 -8.03 -9.75 12.39
CA VAL A 12 -7.94 -8.77 11.29
C VAL A 12 -7.87 -7.34 11.85
N ARG A 13 -8.76 -7.00 12.77
CA ARG A 13 -8.80 -5.67 13.41
C ARG A 13 -7.49 -5.32 14.12
N GLU A 14 -6.89 -6.26 14.84
CA GLU A 14 -5.58 -6.09 15.48
C GLU A 14 -4.46 -5.81 14.47
N ALA A 15 -4.43 -6.53 13.34
CA ALA A 15 -3.43 -6.33 12.30
C ALA A 15 -3.48 -4.91 11.71
N PHE A 16 -4.68 -4.45 11.34
CA PHE A 16 -4.86 -3.11 10.79
C PHE A 16 -4.59 -2.01 11.82
N LYS A 17 -5.00 -2.20 13.08
CA LYS A 17 -4.66 -1.26 14.17
C LYS A 17 -3.15 -1.11 14.32
N LEU A 18 -2.39 -2.20 14.25
CA LEU A 18 -0.94 -2.15 14.31
C LEU A 18 -0.34 -1.44 13.09
N ALA A 19 -0.83 -1.74 11.88
CA ALA A 19 -0.34 -1.11 10.65
C ALA A 19 -0.60 0.41 10.63
N PHE A 20 -1.81 0.86 10.96
CA PHE A 20 -2.13 2.28 11.09
C PHE A 20 -1.31 2.98 12.19
N SER A 21 -1.12 2.31 13.33
CA SER A 21 -0.27 2.83 14.41
C SER A 21 1.16 3.08 13.95
N LYS A 22 1.73 2.17 13.13
CA LYS A 22 3.06 2.36 12.56
C LYS A 22 3.11 3.60 11.65
N TRP A 23 2.18 3.74 10.71
CA TRP A 23 2.15 4.92 9.84
C TRP A 23 1.93 6.24 10.61
N SER A 24 1.12 6.24 11.67
CA SER A 24 0.92 7.44 12.51
C SER A 24 2.18 7.89 13.26
N GLN A 25 3.16 7.01 13.48
CA GLN A 25 4.41 7.36 14.16
C GLN A 25 5.37 8.16 13.27
N VAL A 26 5.21 8.09 11.96
CA VAL A 26 6.14 8.67 10.97
C VAL A 26 5.47 9.66 10.01
N SER A 27 4.17 9.92 10.18
CA SER A 27 3.36 10.83 9.37
C SER A 27 2.56 11.79 10.26
N PRO A 28 1.98 12.88 9.71
CA PRO A 28 1.12 13.78 10.50
C PRO A 28 -0.29 13.22 10.75
N PHE A 29 -0.61 12.02 10.26
CA PHE A 29 -1.94 11.45 10.33
C PHE A 29 -2.23 10.75 11.66
N THR A 30 -3.49 10.79 12.05
CA THR A 30 -4.03 9.96 13.13
C THR A 30 -5.19 9.15 12.57
N PHE A 31 -5.34 7.91 13.05
CA PHE A 31 -6.35 6.99 12.54
C PHE A 31 -7.27 6.56 13.67
N LYS A 32 -8.58 6.48 13.37
CA LYS A 32 -9.60 6.06 14.33
C LYS A 32 -10.59 5.12 13.65
N GLU A 33 -10.72 3.91 14.20
CA GLU A 33 -11.75 2.97 13.77
C GLU A 33 -13.15 3.53 14.04
N THR A 34 -14.05 3.42 13.06
CA THR A 34 -15.44 3.88 13.13
C THR A 34 -16.39 2.82 12.58
N ARG A 35 -17.67 2.90 12.95
CA ARG A 35 -18.73 1.96 12.52
C ARG A 35 -19.68 2.58 11.48
N GLY A 36 -19.37 3.78 10.97
CA GLY A 36 -20.19 4.52 10.02
C GLY A 36 -19.36 5.00 8.84
N TYR A 37 -19.63 6.21 8.35
CA TYR A 37 -18.80 6.84 7.30
C TYR A 37 -17.32 6.79 7.69
N SER A 38 -16.49 6.33 6.76
CA SER A 38 -15.04 6.25 6.91
C SER A 38 -14.36 6.73 5.64
N ASP A 39 -13.20 7.37 5.80
CA ASP A 39 -12.34 7.78 4.68
C ASP A 39 -11.59 6.59 4.08
N ILE A 40 -11.42 5.53 4.86
CA ILE A 40 -10.76 4.29 4.46
C ILE A 40 -11.72 3.11 4.70
N ALA A 41 -11.94 2.30 3.68
CA ALA A 41 -12.80 1.13 3.73
C ALA A 41 -11.99 -0.14 3.42
N ILE A 42 -11.94 -1.06 4.39
CA ILE A 42 -11.17 -2.30 4.29
C ILE A 42 -12.14 -3.47 4.11
N GLY A 43 -11.90 -4.30 3.09
CA GLY A 43 -12.71 -5.48 2.81
C GLY A 43 -11.88 -6.69 2.37
N PHE A 44 -12.40 -7.88 2.64
CA PHE A 44 -11.83 -9.15 2.19
C PHE A 44 -12.72 -9.72 1.10
N TYR A 45 -12.15 -10.00 -0.07
CA TYR A 45 -12.89 -10.46 -1.24
C TYR A 45 -12.19 -11.64 -1.91
N SER A 46 -12.95 -12.47 -2.62
CA SER A 46 -12.44 -13.58 -3.43
C SER A 46 -12.75 -13.32 -4.90
N GLY A 47 -11.82 -13.63 -5.80
CA GLY A 47 -12.01 -13.50 -7.24
C GLY A 47 -12.52 -12.11 -7.68
N GLU A 48 -13.53 -12.10 -8.55
CA GLU A 48 -14.15 -10.87 -9.06
C GLU A 48 -15.08 -10.25 -8.01
N HIS A 49 -14.87 -8.97 -7.71
CA HIS A 49 -15.57 -8.29 -6.63
C HIS A 49 -16.01 -6.85 -6.99
N GLY A 50 -16.15 -6.57 -8.29
CA GLY A 50 -16.91 -5.41 -8.78
C GLY A 50 -16.10 -4.12 -8.91
N ASP A 51 -14.78 -4.19 -8.78
CA ASP A 51 -13.86 -3.06 -8.97
C ASP A 51 -12.95 -3.20 -10.21
N GLY A 52 -13.09 -4.30 -10.97
CA GLY A 52 -12.31 -4.58 -12.17
C GLY A 52 -10.92 -5.16 -11.91
N VAL A 53 -10.55 -5.41 -10.64
CA VAL A 53 -9.29 -6.07 -10.26
C VAL A 53 -9.61 -7.44 -9.67
N THR A 54 -9.69 -8.45 -10.53
CA THR A 54 -10.00 -9.82 -10.10
C THR A 54 -8.84 -10.41 -9.26
N PHE A 55 -9.13 -10.83 -8.03
CA PHE A 55 -8.14 -11.54 -7.22
C PHE A 55 -7.80 -12.91 -7.82
N ASN A 56 -6.51 -13.23 -7.82
CA ASN A 56 -5.94 -14.46 -8.34
C ASN A 56 -4.76 -14.91 -7.46
N ASN A 57 -3.94 -15.84 -7.94
CA ASN A 57 -2.82 -16.37 -7.16
C ASN A 57 -1.67 -15.38 -6.94
N THR A 58 -1.56 -14.28 -7.71
CA THR A 58 -0.44 -13.33 -7.63
C THR A 58 -0.77 -12.05 -6.89
N ILE A 59 -2.06 -11.66 -6.81
CA ILE A 59 -2.50 -10.44 -6.14
C ILE A 59 -2.94 -10.79 -4.71
N VAL A 60 -2.21 -10.29 -3.71
CA VAL A 60 -2.48 -10.58 -2.29
C VAL A 60 -3.40 -9.53 -1.66
N ALA A 61 -3.33 -8.30 -2.13
CA ALA A 61 -4.18 -7.18 -1.78
C ALA A 61 -3.99 -6.09 -2.85
N HIS A 62 -4.86 -5.09 -2.81
CA HIS A 62 -4.65 -3.82 -3.52
C HIS A 62 -5.40 -2.70 -2.81
N ALA A 63 -4.88 -1.49 -2.94
CA ALA A 63 -5.51 -0.28 -2.45
C ALA A 63 -5.62 0.77 -3.55
N TYR A 64 -6.60 1.65 -3.36
CA TYR A 64 -6.82 2.78 -4.23
C TYR A 64 -6.26 4.04 -3.54
N PRO A 65 -5.44 4.83 -4.24
CA PRO A 65 -4.83 6.03 -3.66
C PRO A 65 -5.90 7.05 -3.23
N PRO A 66 -5.51 8.09 -2.46
CA PRO A 66 -6.39 9.20 -2.14
C PRO A 66 -7.12 9.73 -3.39
N ILE A 67 -8.43 10.01 -3.35
CA ILE A 67 -9.37 10.10 -2.21
C ILE A 67 -10.26 8.84 -2.08
N ASP A 68 -10.00 7.78 -2.85
CA ASP A 68 -10.88 6.60 -2.91
C ASP A 68 -10.89 5.82 -1.58
N GLY A 69 -9.69 5.51 -1.05
CA GLY A 69 -9.55 4.94 0.29
C GLY A 69 -10.02 3.49 0.46
N ARG A 70 -10.37 2.79 -0.63
CA ARG A 70 -10.63 1.35 -0.58
C ARG A 70 -9.33 0.55 -0.47
N LEU A 71 -9.32 -0.41 0.44
CA LEU A 71 -8.29 -1.43 0.62
C LEU A 71 -8.95 -2.81 0.53
N HIS A 72 -8.60 -3.57 -0.48
CA HIS A 72 -9.13 -4.91 -0.70
C HIS A 72 -8.03 -5.94 -0.40
N VAL A 73 -8.38 -6.95 0.39
CA VAL A 73 -7.49 -8.05 0.76
C VAL A 73 -8.01 -9.34 0.14
N ASN A 74 -7.12 -10.14 -0.45
CA ASN A 74 -7.49 -11.39 -1.08
C ASN A 74 -7.86 -12.45 -0.02
N ALA A 75 -9.15 -12.80 0.05
CA ALA A 75 -9.69 -13.78 1.00
C ALA A 75 -9.29 -15.23 0.68
N ASP A 76 -8.75 -15.50 -0.51
CA ASP A 76 -8.33 -16.84 -0.93
C ASP A 76 -6.92 -17.20 -0.41
N LYS A 77 -6.20 -16.22 0.15
CA LYS A 77 -4.86 -16.37 0.73
C LYS A 77 -4.88 -16.81 2.19
N GLY A 78 -3.79 -17.46 2.62
CA GLY A 78 -3.52 -17.68 4.04
C GLY A 78 -3.03 -16.40 4.69
N TRP A 79 -3.51 -16.12 5.89
CA TRP A 79 -3.20 -14.87 6.61
C TRP A 79 -2.74 -15.16 8.02
N SER A 80 -1.58 -14.61 8.39
CA SER A 80 -1.03 -14.69 9.73
C SER A 80 -0.74 -13.30 10.26
N ILE A 81 -0.95 -13.11 11.57
CA ILE A 81 -0.51 -11.92 12.29
C ILE A 81 0.66 -12.21 13.23
N LYS A 82 1.10 -13.48 13.32
CA LYS A 82 2.20 -13.91 14.18
C LYS A 82 3.54 -13.44 13.64
N ASP A 83 4.45 -13.15 14.56
CA ASP A 83 5.84 -12.81 14.26
C ASP A 83 6.74 -13.66 15.18
N PRO A 84 7.49 -14.65 14.64
CA PRO A 84 7.54 -15.05 13.23
C PRO A 84 6.24 -15.71 12.76
N ILE A 85 6.04 -15.73 11.43
CA ILE A 85 4.87 -16.39 10.81
C ILE A 85 4.93 -17.90 11.06
N GLN A 86 3.78 -18.47 11.40
CA GLN A 86 3.59 -19.91 11.46
C GLN A 86 2.77 -20.33 10.25
N GLU A 87 3.27 -21.30 9.49
CA GLU A 87 2.54 -21.89 8.37
C GLU A 87 1.26 -22.56 8.90
N ASP A 88 0.12 -22.15 8.35
CA ASP A 88 -1.12 -22.90 8.55
C ASP A 88 -1.17 -24.03 7.53
N LYS A 89 -0.91 -25.26 7.99
CA LYS A 89 -0.93 -26.46 7.14
C LYS A 89 -2.32 -26.83 6.62
N ASN A 90 -3.38 -26.20 7.14
CA ASN A 90 -4.76 -26.43 6.72
C ASN A 90 -5.22 -25.44 5.64
N ILE A 91 -4.41 -24.41 5.34
CA ILE A 91 -4.60 -23.46 4.24
C ILE A 91 -3.53 -23.77 3.19
N HIS A 92 -3.77 -23.42 1.92
CA HIS A 92 -2.86 -23.62 0.79
C HIS A 92 -1.37 -23.54 1.20
N ARG A 93 -0.72 -24.71 1.34
CA ARG A 93 0.62 -24.84 1.92
C ARG A 93 1.61 -23.99 1.13
N GLY A 94 2.31 -23.08 1.80
CA GLY A 94 3.22 -22.12 1.16
C GLY A 94 2.59 -20.80 0.67
N ASP A 95 1.29 -20.56 0.89
CA ASP A 95 0.57 -19.35 0.44
C ASP A 95 0.02 -18.53 1.64
N THR A 96 0.76 -18.53 2.76
CA THR A 96 0.43 -17.76 3.96
C THR A 96 1.27 -16.48 4.04
N TYR A 97 0.60 -15.34 4.19
CA TYR A 97 1.21 -14.00 4.21
C TYR A 97 1.05 -13.31 5.56
N ASP A 98 1.96 -12.38 5.84
CA ASP A 98 1.87 -11.49 6.99
C ASP A 98 0.84 -10.39 6.73
N LEU A 99 -0.32 -10.48 7.38
CA LEU A 99 -1.39 -9.49 7.22
C LEU A 99 -0.96 -8.10 7.69
N VAL A 100 -0.04 -8.00 8.67
CA VAL A 100 0.46 -6.70 9.13
C VAL A 100 1.34 -6.05 8.06
N TRP A 101 2.24 -6.82 7.43
CA TRP A 101 3.08 -6.31 6.35
C TRP A 101 2.25 -5.89 5.14
N VAL A 102 1.32 -6.74 4.69
CA VAL A 102 0.40 -6.41 3.60
C VAL A 102 -0.40 -5.14 3.93
N ALA A 103 -1.00 -5.06 5.12
CA ALA A 103 -1.75 -3.87 5.52
C ALA A 103 -0.86 -2.61 5.54
N MET A 104 0.38 -2.71 6.01
CA MET A 104 1.31 -1.57 5.98
C MET A 104 1.59 -1.11 4.55
N HIS A 105 1.83 -2.03 3.62
CA HIS A 105 2.06 -1.71 2.20
C HIS A 105 0.86 -0.98 1.58
N GLU A 106 -0.32 -1.57 1.69
CA GLU A 106 -1.54 -1.00 1.11
C GLU A 106 -1.95 0.33 1.75
N ILE A 107 -1.73 0.50 3.06
CA ILE A 107 -1.94 1.82 3.71
C ILE A 107 -0.97 2.86 3.15
N GLY A 108 0.26 2.49 2.78
CA GLY A 108 1.19 3.40 2.13
C GLY A 108 0.61 3.97 0.82
N HIS A 109 -0.02 3.12 -0.01
CA HIS A 109 -0.75 3.57 -1.20
C HIS A 109 -1.93 4.49 -0.87
N ILE A 110 -2.69 4.17 0.19
CA ILE A 110 -3.75 5.05 0.70
C ILE A 110 -3.21 6.39 1.20
N LEU A 111 -1.95 6.45 1.62
CA LEU A 111 -1.27 7.69 1.99
C LEU A 111 -0.50 8.32 0.80
N GLY A 112 -0.72 7.82 -0.42
CA GLY A 112 -0.15 8.40 -1.64
C GLY A 112 1.28 8.00 -1.96
N LEU A 113 1.85 6.99 -1.28
CA LEU A 113 3.15 6.43 -1.64
C LEU A 113 3.01 5.49 -2.85
N ASP A 114 3.97 5.59 -3.77
CA ASP A 114 4.17 4.61 -4.84
C ASP A 114 5.10 3.48 -4.37
N HIS A 115 5.27 2.47 -5.22
CA HIS A 115 6.23 1.39 -4.98
C HIS A 115 7.66 1.90 -4.84
N SER A 116 8.40 1.28 -3.92
CA SER A 116 9.85 1.44 -3.78
C SER A 116 10.60 0.41 -4.63
N ASN A 117 11.81 0.78 -5.07
CA ASN A 117 12.78 -0.15 -5.66
C ASN A 117 13.69 -0.80 -4.61
N ASP A 118 13.61 -0.38 -3.34
CA ASP A 118 14.36 -0.98 -2.23
C ASP A 118 13.65 -2.26 -1.77
N GLU A 119 14.31 -3.41 -1.94
CA GLU A 119 13.78 -4.72 -1.55
C GLU A 119 13.52 -4.85 -0.05
N ASP A 120 14.10 -3.98 0.79
CA ASP A 120 13.88 -3.96 2.23
C ASP A 120 12.77 -3.00 2.65
N ALA A 121 12.28 -2.14 1.76
CA ALA A 121 11.19 -1.21 2.04
C ALA A 121 9.84 -1.92 2.23
N ILE A 122 8.96 -1.30 3.02
CA ILE A 122 7.56 -1.72 3.14
C ILE A 122 6.85 -1.55 1.80
N MET A 123 7.16 -0.47 1.07
CA MET A 123 6.57 -0.18 -0.24
C MET A 123 7.17 -0.99 -1.41
N TYR A 124 8.03 -1.98 -1.16
CA TYR A 124 8.47 -2.90 -2.22
C TYR A 124 7.28 -3.74 -2.75
N PRO A 125 7.06 -3.83 -4.08
CA PRO A 125 5.84 -4.42 -4.66
C PRO A 125 5.68 -5.93 -4.43
N PHE A 126 6.74 -6.65 -4.06
CA PHE A 126 6.68 -8.10 -3.89
C PHE A 126 6.66 -8.49 -2.42
N ILE A 127 5.56 -9.14 -2.01
CA ILE A 127 5.38 -9.69 -0.68
C ILE A 127 5.57 -11.21 -0.77
N ALA A 128 6.55 -11.71 -0.04
CA ALA A 128 6.87 -13.15 -0.03
C ALA A 128 6.06 -13.88 1.04
N PRO A 129 5.47 -15.05 0.73
CA PRO A 129 4.80 -15.86 1.75
C PRO A 129 5.81 -16.34 2.80
N LEU A 130 5.31 -16.60 4.00
CA LEU A 130 6.08 -17.07 5.16
C LEU A 130 7.24 -16.14 5.59
N LYS A 131 7.29 -14.90 5.10
CA LYS A 131 8.19 -13.85 5.55
C LYS A 131 7.41 -12.68 6.16
N ASN A 132 7.98 -12.08 7.20
CA ASN A 132 7.48 -10.88 7.84
C ASN A 132 8.44 -9.71 7.64
N LYS A 133 7.90 -8.56 7.26
CA LYS A 133 8.64 -7.29 7.20
C LYS A 133 7.74 -6.20 7.75
N ARG A 134 8.04 -5.75 8.97
CA ARG A 134 7.20 -4.79 9.72
C ARG A 134 7.98 -3.56 10.17
N ALA A 135 9.26 -3.46 9.84
CA ALA A 135 10.08 -2.29 10.16
C ALA A 135 10.15 -1.39 8.93
N PHE A 136 9.94 -0.09 9.11
CA PHE A 136 10.20 0.87 8.06
C PHE A 136 11.70 1.01 7.83
N VAL A 137 12.09 1.21 6.57
CA VAL A 137 13.43 1.67 6.22
C VAL A 137 13.42 3.18 5.97
N VAL A 138 14.60 3.75 5.68
CA VAL A 138 14.73 5.18 5.41
C VAL A 138 13.84 5.63 4.26
N ASP A 139 13.76 4.83 3.19
CA ASP A 139 12.94 5.14 2.01
C ASP A 139 11.45 5.32 2.36
N ASP A 140 10.86 4.41 3.16
CA ASP A 140 9.45 4.53 3.59
C ASP A 140 9.19 5.82 4.38
N VAL A 141 10.10 6.15 5.32
CA VAL A 141 9.96 7.30 6.22
C VAL A 141 10.19 8.61 5.46
N THR A 142 11.22 8.66 4.63
CA THR A 142 11.51 9.85 3.82
C THR A 142 10.40 10.08 2.81
N GLY A 143 9.90 9.05 2.13
CA GLY A 143 8.80 9.16 1.18
C GLY A 143 7.55 9.78 1.80
N ILE A 144 7.10 9.28 2.96
CA ILE A 144 5.89 9.81 3.60
C ILE A 144 6.11 11.23 4.14
N GLN A 145 7.30 11.51 4.67
CA GLN A 145 7.63 12.84 5.17
C GLN A 145 7.69 13.85 4.03
N GLU A 146 8.31 13.53 2.89
CA GLU A 146 8.39 14.46 1.76
C GLU A 146 7.02 14.82 1.19
N LEU A 147 6.10 13.83 1.12
CA LEU A 147 4.72 14.06 0.68
C LEU A 147 3.96 15.06 1.58
N TYR A 148 4.23 15.06 2.88
CA TYR A 148 3.40 15.79 3.85
C TYR A 148 4.13 16.85 4.70
N SER A 149 5.44 17.00 4.59
CA SER A 149 6.24 18.01 5.30
C SER A 149 5.93 19.45 4.87
N LEU A 150 5.32 19.63 3.70
CA LEU A 150 4.86 20.94 3.23
C LEU A 150 3.49 21.37 3.78
N GLY A 151 2.79 20.49 4.51
CA GLY A 151 1.44 20.73 5.04
C GLY A 151 1.37 21.19 6.51
N VAL A 152 2.47 21.09 7.27
CA VAL A 152 2.48 21.35 8.73
C VAL A 152 3.15 22.69 9.12
N GLN A 153 3.66 23.46 8.16
CA GLN A 153 4.18 24.82 8.43
C GLN A 153 3.60 25.86 7.49
N ARG A 154 2.40 26.37 7.79
CA ARG A 154 2.03 27.75 7.47
C ARG A 154 1.29 28.39 8.63
N ASP A 155 2.04 28.66 9.69
CA ASP A 155 1.79 29.80 10.58
C ASP A 155 3.13 30.24 11.18
N PHE A 156 4.01 30.79 10.35
CA PHE A 156 5.14 31.58 10.85
C PHE A 156 5.42 32.77 9.95
N HIS A 157 4.98 33.93 10.43
CA HIS A 157 5.57 35.23 10.13
C HIS A 157 7.00 35.26 10.68
N TYR A 158 8.02 35.43 9.83
CA TYR A 158 9.32 35.98 10.26
C TYR A 158 9.98 36.82 9.14
N PRO A 159 10.75 37.85 9.54
CA PRO A 159 11.23 38.91 8.67
C PRO A 159 12.53 38.52 7.93
N SER A 160 12.66 39.08 6.73
CA SER A 160 13.88 39.32 5.93
C SER A 160 15.19 38.65 6.35
N ALA A 161 15.68 37.71 5.54
CA ALA A 161 17.01 37.79 4.90
C ALA A 161 17.19 36.69 3.82
N MET A 162 17.34 37.16 2.57
CA MET A 162 18.02 36.52 1.42
C MET A 162 17.55 35.13 0.97
N GLY A 163 16.63 35.09 0.01
CA GLY A 163 16.22 33.89 -0.72
C GLY A 163 16.91 33.75 -2.08
N PHE A 164 17.21 32.50 -2.47
CA PHE A 164 17.53 32.13 -3.85
C PHE A 164 16.41 31.24 -4.41
N ARG A 165 15.92 31.61 -5.59
CA ARG A 165 14.85 30.92 -6.33
C ARG A 165 15.49 29.98 -7.35
N LEU A 166 15.20 28.68 -7.27
CA LEU A 166 15.43 27.75 -8.39
C LEU A 166 14.22 27.83 -9.33
N GLN A 167 14.50 28.22 -10.57
CA GLN A 167 13.51 28.44 -11.62
C GLN A 167 13.39 27.15 -12.45
N SER A 168 12.30 26.41 -12.17
CA SER A 168 11.50 25.60 -13.12
C SER A 168 12.18 24.50 -13.97
N TYR A 169 11.84 23.24 -13.66
CA TYR A 169 11.73 22.11 -14.61
C TYR A 169 10.47 21.28 -14.34
N HIS A 170 9.29 21.91 -14.20
CA HIS A 170 8.06 21.19 -13.85
C HIS A 170 7.22 20.70 -15.05
N LEU A 171 7.61 21.00 -16.30
CA LEU A 171 6.81 20.64 -17.48
C LEU A 171 7.45 19.60 -18.41
N LEU A 172 8.77 19.36 -18.32
CA LEU A 172 9.42 18.35 -19.17
C LEU A 172 9.30 16.92 -18.61
N ILE A 173 9.28 16.76 -17.29
CA ILE A 173 9.22 15.41 -16.67
C ILE A 173 7.85 14.78 -16.87
N VAL A 174 6.76 15.57 -16.76
CA VAL A 174 5.40 15.05 -16.94
C VAL A 174 5.14 14.61 -18.39
N ALA A 175 5.68 15.33 -19.39
CA ALA A 175 5.50 14.98 -20.80
C ALA A 175 6.31 13.73 -21.20
N ILE A 176 7.52 13.55 -20.66
CA ILE A 176 8.32 12.35 -20.91
C ILE A 176 7.74 11.14 -20.18
N PHE A 177 7.18 11.32 -18.97
CA PHE A 177 6.55 10.25 -18.20
C PHE A 177 5.25 9.74 -18.85
N CYS A 178 4.40 10.63 -19.38
CA CYS A 178 3.19 10.22 -20.12
C CYS A 178 3.50 9.45 -21.41
N LEU A 179 4.53 9.87 -22.17
CA LEU A 179 4.90 9.19 -23.41
C LEU A 179 5.56 7.82 -23.16
N TRP A 180 6.25 7.64 -22.02
CA TRP A 180 6.87 6.37 -21.65
C TRP A 180 5.85 5.35 -21.11
N VAL A 181 4.87 5.79 -20.31
CA VAL A 181 3.75 4.95 -19.85
C VAL A 181 2.88 4.50 -21.03
N MET A 182 2.59 5.39 -22.00
CA MET A 182 1.86 4.98 -23.21
C MET A 182 2.65 3.98 -24.07
N TYR A 183 3.98 4.09 -24.13
CA TYR A 183 4.82 3.16 -24.90
C TYR A 183 4.87 1.75 -24.28
N ILE A 184 4.90 1.64 -22.94
CA ILE A 184 4.87 0.34 -22.24
C ILE A 184 3.50 -0.33 -22.39
N PHE A 185 2.40 0.43 -22.27
CA PHE A 185 1.07 -0.12 -22.49
C PHE A 185 0.86 -0.58 -23.94
N LEU A 186 1.41 0.14 -24.92
CA LEU A 186 1.29 -0.23 -26.33
C LEU A 186 2.17 -1.45 -26.69
N SER A 187 3.35 -1.60 -26.09
CA SER A 187 4.25 -2.73 -26.35
C SER A 187 3.73 -4.05 -25.75
N VAL A 188 3.12 -4.00 -24.57
CA VAL A 188 2.48 -5.17 -23.93
C VAL A 188 1.19 -5.57 -24.66
N MET A 189 0.43 -4.61 -25.20
CA MET A 189 -0.74 -4.92 -26.02
C MET A 189 -0.35 -5.55 -27.36
N LEU A 190 0.69 -5.07 -28.04
CA LEU A 190 1.11 -5.63 -29.34
C LEU A 190 1.67 -7.06 -29.23
N SER A 191 2.27 -7.43 -28.09
CA SER A 191 2.76 -8.80 -27.83
C SER A 191 1.65 -9.82 -27.53
N VAL A 192 0.44 -9.37 -27.18
CA VAL A 192 -0.70 -10.27 -26.89
C VAL A 192 -1.54 -10.56 -28.14
N PHE A 193 -1.36 -9.80 -29.24
CA PHE A 193 -2.10 -9.98 -30.49
C PHE A 193 -1.27 -10.59 -31.64
N LEU A 194 0.00 -10.92 -31.40
CA LEU A 194 0.89 -11.53 -32.40
C LEU A 194 1.30 -12.98 -32.07
N ASP A 195 0.74 -13.58 -31.03
CA ASP A 195 0.82 -15.02 -30.72
C ASP A 195 -0.55 -15.70 -30.84
#